data_AF-A0A8X6F314-F1
#
_entry.id   AF-A0A8X6F314-F1
#
_cell.length_a   1.000
_cell.length_b   1.000
_cell.length_c   1.000
_cell.angle_alpha   90.00
_cell.angle_beta   90.00
_cell.angle_gamma   90.00
#
_symmetry.space_group_name_H-M   'P 1'
#
loop_
_entity.id
_entity.type
_entity.pdbx_description
1 polymer ?
#
loop_
_entity_poly.entity_id
_entity_poly.type
_entity_poly.pdbx_seq_one_letter_code
_entity_poly.pdbx_strand_id
1 'polypeptide(L)'
;MVPDEEYLLKYGDPRMESYPLMDNPKINICVIVVYFLFVKFIGPTWMKNREPYDLRRIMIIYNLLISALSVWMFLNFGMYGWFTKYRFRCEPIDFSDNRDALKMVQVCWVFYASKLVELSDTVFAVLRKKDSQVSALHVFHHCFAPFTIWYAVKYGP
;
A
#
# COMPACT_ATOMS: atom_id res chain seq x y z
N MET A 1 10.47 19.54 -14.29
CA MET A 1 9.11 20.03 -14.60
C MET A 1 8.18 19.06 -13.90
N VAL A 2 7.55 19.47 -12.79
CA VAL A 2 6.55 18.63 -12.11
C VAL A 2 5.30 18.70 -12.99
N PRO A 3 4.76 17.56 -13.48
CA PRO A 3 3.54 17.58 -14.29
C PRO A 3 2.42 18.22 -13.48
N ASP A 4 1.62 19.06 -14.13
CA ASP A 4 0.47 19.70 -13.50
C ASP A 4 -0.54 18.63 -13.01
N GLU A 5 -1.29 18.93 -11.94
CA GLU A 5 -2.26 18.00 -11.36
C GLU A 5 -3.31 17.58 -12.39
N GLU A 6 -3.79 18.53 -13.19
CA GLU A 6 -4.72 18.28 -14.30
C GLU A 6 -4.13 17.30 -15.34
N TYR A 7 -2.82 17.41 -15.60
CA TYR A 7 -2.12 16.51 -16.52
C TYR A 7 -2.04 15.09 -15.96
N LEU A 8 -1.72 14.93 -14.67
CA LEU A 8 -1.63 13.60 -14.03
C LEU A 8 -2.99 12.90 -13.99
N LEU A 9 -4.06 13.64 -13.71
CA LEU A 9 -5.40 13.08 -13.65
C LEU A 9 -5.94 12.70 -15.02
N LYS A 10 -5.62 13.47 -16.06
CA LYS A 10 -6.08 13.23 -17.44
C LYS A 10 -5.64 11.88 -18.01
N TYR A 11 -4.49 11.35 -17.60
CA TYR A 11 -3.96 10.08 -18.11
C TYR A 11 -4.19 8.90 -17.16
N GLY A 12 -4.83 9.14 -16.01
CA GLY A 12 -5.20 8.07 -15.09
C GLY A 12 -6.30 7.17 -15.66
N ASP A 13 -6.36 5.94 -15.18
CA ASP A 13 -7.44 5.02 -15.50
C ASP A 13 -8.76 5.54 -14.88
N PRO A 14 -9.79 5.83 -15.69
CA PRO A 14 -11.06 6.37 -15.18
C PRO A 14 -11.77 5.39 -14.24
N ARG A 15 -11.51 4.08 -14.35
CA ARG A 15 -12.08 3.04 -13.48
C ARG A 15 -11.59 3.18 -12.03
N MET A 16 -10.48 3.88 -11.81
CA MET A 16 -9.94 4.13 -10.47
C MET A 16 -10.52 5.36 -9.78
N GLU A 17 -11.24 6.24 -10.48
CA GLU A 17 -11.80 7.46 -9.87
C GLU A 17 -12.86 7.18 -8.80
N SER A 18 -13.57 6.05 -8.90
CA SER A 18 -14.55 5.67 -7.87
C SER A 18 -13.93 5.11 -6.58
N TYR A 19 -12.62 4.85 -6.58
CA TYR A 19 -11.94 4.19 -5.47
C TYR A 19 -11.35 5.21 -4.49
N PRO A 20 -11.50 4.99 -3.16
CA PRO A 20 -10.94 5.90 -2.17
C PRO A 20 -9.43 6.10 -2.35
N LEU A 21 -8.96 7.33 -2.14
CA LEU A 21 -7.55 7.73 -2.21
C LEU A 21 -6.92 7.70 -3.62
N MET A 22 -7.72 7.50 -4.67
CA MET A 22 -7.24 7.50 -6.06
C MET A 22 -7.49 8.81 -6.83
N ASP A 23 -8.13 9.79 -6.17
CA ASP A 23 -8.43 11.10 -6.77
C ASP A 23 -7.17 11.90 -7.09
N ASN A 24 -6.17 11.89 -6.20
CA ASN A 24 -4.89 12.57 -6.39
C ASN A 24 -3.81 11.98 -5.46
N PRO A 25 -2.51 12.14 -5.77
CA PRO A 25 -1.45 11.53 -4.96
C PRO A 25 -1.17 12.28 -3.65
N LYS A 26 -1.75 13.47 -3.43
CA LYS A 26 -1.37 14.36 -2.32
C LYS A 26 -1.66 13.72 -0.97
N ILE A 27 -2.80 13.04 -0.84
CA ILE A 27 -3.15 12.33 0.40
C ILE A 27 -2.17 11.19 0.66
N ASN A 28 -1.83 10.41 -0.37
CA ASN A 28 -0.84 9.32 -0.26
C ASN A 28 0.53 9.85 0.20
N ILE A 29 1.01 10.92 -0.43
CA ILE A 29 2.28 11.58 -0.06
C ILE A 29 2.22 12.12 1.37
N CYS A 30 1.11 12.76 1.76
CA CYS A 30 0.91 13.26 3.12
C CYS A 30 1.01 12.12 4.16
N VAL A 31 0.33 11.00 3.92
CA VAL A 31 0.38 9.81 4.79
C VAL A 31 1.82 9.31 4.93
N ILE A 32 2.57 9.20 3.84
CA ILE A 32 3.97 8.73 3.85
C ILE A 32 4.87 9.69 4.63
N VAL A 33 4.71 11.00 4.43
CA VAL A 33 5.49 12.03 5.16
C VAL A 33 5.18 11.97 6.66
N VAL A 34 3.89 11.90 7.04
CA VAL A 34 3.47 11.79 8.44
C VAL A 34 4.02 10.51 9.06
N TYR A 35 3.93 9.38 8.36
CA TYR A 35 4.51 8.11 8.78
C TYR A 35 6.02 8.22 9.01
N PHE A 36 6.76 8.79 8.06
CA PHE A 36 8.22 8.94 8.17
C PHE A 36 8.60 9.80 9.37
N LEU A 37 7.92 10.95 9.55
CA LEU A 37 8.14 11.85 10.69
C LEU A 37 7.82 11.15 12.01
N PHE A 38 6.74 10.37 12.04
CA PHE A 38 6.37 9.58 13.20
C PHE A 38 7.45 8.56 13.57
N VAL A 39 7.85 7.72 12.62
CA VAL A 39 8.78 6.62 12.87
C VAL A 39 10.18 7.11 13.23
N LYS A 40 10.65 8.21 12.61
CA LYS A 40 12.02 8.71 12.84
C LYS A 40 12.17 9.70 13.98
N PHE A 41 11.14 10.49 14.27
CA PHE A 41 11.27 11.60 15.22
C PHE A 41 10.22 11.54 16.33
N ILE A 42 8.93 11.58 15.98
CA ILE A 42 7.87 11.80 16.97
C ILE A 42 7.70 10.60 17.89
N GLY A 43 7.59 9.40 17.31
CA GLY A 43 7.38 8.15 18.04
C GLY A 43 8.56 7.81 18.99
N PRO A 44 9.82 7.81 18.52
CA PRO A 44 10.97 7.59 19.40
C PRO A 44 11.08 8.62 20.53
N THR A 45 10.80 9.90 20.24
CA THR A 45 10.82 10.96 21.25
C THR A 45 9.73 10.76 22.30
N TRP A 46 8.50 10.41 21.88
CA TRP A 46 7.40 10.09 22.77
C TRP A 46 7.76 8.88 23.65
N MET A 47 8.30 7.82 23.06
CA MET A 47 8.61 6.58 23.77
C MET A 47 9.84 6.69 24.69
N LYS A 48 10.68 7.73 24.58
CA LYS A 48 11.94 7.87 25.34
C LYS A 48 11.79 7.54 26.83
N ASN A 49 10.80 8.16 27.49
CA ASN A 49 10.56 8.03 28.94
C ASN A 49 9.37 7.10 29.29
N ARG A 50 9.00 6.19 28.38
CA ARG A 50 7.86 5.26 28.58
C ARG A 50 8.32 3.81 28.48
N GLU A 51 7.65 2.93 29.20
CA GLU A 51 7.80 1.49 29.02
C GLU A 51 7.23 1.06 27.65
N PRO A 52 7.78 0.01 27.01
CA PRO A 52 7.25 -0.50 25.75
C PRO A 52 5.83 -1.04 25.94
N TYR A 53 4.92 -0.70 25.02
CA TYR A 53 3.54 -1.18 25.10
C TYR A 53 3.44 -2.69 24.83
N ASP A 54 2.59 -3.41 25.58
CA ASP A 54 2.24 -4.79 25.24
C ASP A 54 1.13 -4.81 24.18
N LEU A 55 1.55 -4.90 22.93
CA LEU A 55 0.66 -4.96 21.76
C LEU A 55 0.50 -6.39 21.22
N ARG A 56 0.91 -7.43 21.95
CA ARG A 56 1.00 -8.80 21.44
C ARG A 56 -0.31 -9.30 20.84
N ARG A 57 -1.44 -9.11 21.54
CA ARG A 57 -2.76 -9.58 21.06
C ARG A 57 -3.20 -8.85 19.79
N ILE A 58 -3.00 -7.53 19.76
CA ILE A 58 -3.31 -6.68 18.60
C ILE A 58 -2.50 -7.15 17.39
N MET A 59 -1.20 -7.37 17.57
CA MET A 59 -0.32 -7.83 16.49
C MET A 59 -0.67 -9.22 15.97
N ILE A 60 -1.10 -10.15 16.83
CA ILE A 60 -1.55 -11.48 16.38
C ILE A 60 -2.76 -11.35 15.47
N ILE A 61 -3.78 -10.60 15.88
CA ILE A 61 -5.00 -10.37 15.08
C ILE A 61 -4.63 -9.67 13.77
N TYR A 62 -3.85 -8.60 13.85
CA TYR A 62 -3.38 -7.85 12.70
C TYR A 62 -2.64 -8.73 11.69
N ASN A 63 -1.65 -9.52 12.12
CA ASN A 63 -0.89 -10.40 11.23
C ASN A 63 -1.76 -11.49 10.59
N LEU A 64 -2.74 -12.01 11.32
CA LEU A 64 -3.71 -12.97 10.77
C LEU A 64 -4.59 -12.33 9.68
N LEU A 65 -5.06 -11.10 9.90
CA LEU A 65 -5.87 -10.36 8.93
C LEU A 65 -5.07 -10.03 7.67
N ILE A 66 -3.84 -9.53 7.81
CA ILE A 66 -2.97 -9.22 6.67
C ILE A 66 -2.57 -10.49 5.92
N SER A 67 -2.31 -11.60 6.62
CA SER A 67 -2.04 -12.89 5.98
C SER A 67 -3.25 -13.40 5.19
N ALA A 68 -4.45 -13.35 5.76
CA ALA A 68 -5.69 -13.72 5.07
C ALA A 68 -5.95 -12.83 3.84
N LEU A 69 -5.74 -11.51 3.97
CA LEU A 69 -5.85 -10.56 2.86
C LEU A 69 -4.84 -10.89 1.75
N SER A 70 -3.62 -11.25 2.12
CA SER A 70 -2.57 -11.62 1.15
C SER A 70 -2.93 -12.88 0.38
N VAL A 71 -3.47 -13.90 1.05
CA VAL A 71 -3.99 -15.11 0.39
C VAL A 71 -5.14 -14.75 -0.55
N TRP A 72 -6.08 -13.91 -0.11
CA TRP A 72 -7.17 -13.45 -0.96
C TRP A 72 -6.66 -12.72 -2.21
N MET A 73 -5.73 -11.77 -2.06
CA MET A 73 -5.14 -11.06 -3.20
C MET A 73 -4.42 -12.01 -4.16
N PHE A 74 -3.59 -12.92 -3.64
CA PHE A 74 -2.87 -13.91 -4.45
C PHE A 74 -3.82 -14.75 -5.31
N LEU A 75 -4.90 -15.27 -4.71
CA LEU A 75 -5.88 -16.07 -5.43
C LEU A 75 -6.62 -15.25 -6.51
N ASN A 76 -6.97 -13.99 -6.22
CA ASN A 76 -7.68 -13.16 -7.19
C ASN A 76 -6.75 -12.70 -8.34
N PHE A 77 -5.52 -12.29 -8.05
CA PHE A 77 -4.52 -12.00 -9.09
C PHE A 77 -4.26 -13.21 -9.99
N GLY A 78 -4.20 -14.40 -9.40
CA GLY A 78 -4.13 -15.65 -10.13
C GLY A 78 -5.36 -15.88 -11.00
N MET A 79 -6.55 -15.91 -10.42
CA MET A 79 -7.79 -16.23 -11.13
C MET A 79 -8.12 -15.30 -12.29
N TYR A 80 -7.92 -13.99 -12.12
CA TYR A 80 -8.27 -12.97 -13.13
C TYR A 80 -7.13 -12.64 -14.10
N GLY A 81 -5.94 -13.21 -13.90
CA GLY A 81 -4.79 -12.99 -14.78
C GLY A 81 -3.93 -14.24 -14.88
N TRP A 82 -3.04 -14.42 -13.90
CA TRP A 82 -1.86 -15.30 -14.01
C TRP A 82 -2.15 -16.81 -14.10
N PHE A 83 -3.28 -17.30 -13.63
CA PHE A 83 -3.63 -18.73 -13.68
C PHE A 83 -4.51 -19.10 -14.88
N THR A 84 -5.06 -18.11 -15.59
CA THR A 84 -6.12 -18.37 -16.58
C THR A 84 -5.89 -17.63 -17.91
N LYS A 85 -5.54 -16.35 -17.88
CA LYS A 85 -5.48 -15.48 -19.06
C LYS A 85 -4.06 -15.20 -19.51
N TYR A 86 -3.16 -14.92 -18.57
CA TYR A 86 -1.84 -14.37 -18.87
C TYR A 86 -0.85 -15.43 -19.32
N ARG A 87 0.05 -15.05 -20.22
CA ARG A 87 1.05 -15.95 -20.81
C ARG A 87 2.42 -15.88 -20.14
N PHE A 88 2.53 -15.21 -18.99
CA PHE A 88 3.80 -14.95 -18.28
C PHE A 88 4.86 -14.28 -19.17
N ARG A 89 4.43 -13.34 -20.03
CA ARG A 89 5.28 -12.53 -20.91
C ARG A 89 4.86 -11.06 -20.79
N CYS A 90 5.09 -10.26 -21.84
CA CYS A 90 4.48 -8.94 -21.96
C CYS A 90 2.97 -9.12 -22.12
N GLU A 91 2.23 -8.83 -21.05
CA GLU A 91 0.78 -8.81 -21.04
C GLU A 91 0.32 -7.35 -21.08
N PRO A 92 -0.50 -6.95 -22.07
CA PRO A 92 -1.07 -5.61 -22.08
C PRO A 92 -2.09 -5.45 -20.95
N ILE A 93 -2.28 -4.21 -20.53
CA ILE A 93 -3.32 -3.87 -19.56
C ILE A 93 -4.67 -3.90 -20.25
N ASP A 94 -5.63 -4.63 -19.68
CA ASP A 94 -7.00 -4.65 -20.16
C ASP A 94 -7.77 -3.45 -19.59
N PHE A 95 -7.93 -2.41 -20.41
CA PHE A 95 -8.67 -1.19 -20.08
C PHE A 95 -10.19 -1.30 -20.31
N SER A 96 -10.72 -2.48 -20.63
CA SER A 96 -12.16 -2.66 -20.82
C SER A 96 -12.93 -2.74 -19.50
N ASP A 97 -14.25 -2.55 -19.57
CA ASP A 97 -15.18 -2.69 -18.43
C ASP A 97 -15.72 -4.12 -18.29
N ASN A 98 -14.99 -5.12 -18.79
CA ASN A 98 -15.39 -6.50 -18.62
C ASN A 98 -15.24 -6.93 -17.14
N ARG A 99 -15.97 -7.98 -16.76
CA ARG A 99 -16.00 -8.46 -15.37
C ARG A 99 -14.62 -8.82 -14.82
N ASP A 100 -13.75 -9.43 -15.63
CA ASP A 100 -12.44 -9.90 -15.18
C ASP A 100 -11.47 -8.71 -15.00
N ALA A 101 -11.49 -7.75 -15.92
CA ALA A 101 -10.72 -6.51 -15.87
C ALA A 101 -11.11 -5.64 -14.67
N LEU A 102 -12.42 -5.44 -14.44
CA LEU A 102 -12.91 -4.72 -13.26
C LEU A 102 -12.54 -5.42 -11.95
N LYS A 103 -12.45 -6.76 -11.95
CA LYS A 103 -11.95 -7.51 -10.80
C LYS A 103 -10.46 -7.33 -10.58
N MET A 104 -9.66 -7.28 -11.65
CA MET A 104 -8.23 -6.95 -11.56
C MET A 104 -8.02 -5.55 -10.97
N VAL A 105 -8.72 -4.54 -11.49
CA VAL A 105 -8.74 -3.16 -10.97
C VAL A 105 -9.03 -3.13 -9.48
N GLN A 106 -10.08 -3.84 -9.05
CA GLN A 106 -10.44 -3.95 -7.63
C GLN A 106 -9.30 -4.54 -6.79
N VAL A 107 -8.65 -5.61 -7.25
CA VAL A 107 -7.59 -6.29 -6.50
C VAL A 107 -6.33 -5.44 -6.44
N CYS A 108 -5.99 -4.71 -7.52
CA CYS A 108 -4.91 -3.73 -7.55
C CYS A 108 -5.14 -2.59 -6.55
N TRP A 109 -6.36 -2.07 -6.45
CA TRP A 109 -6.68 -1.10 -5.42
C TRP A 109 -6.55 -1.68 -4.00
N VAL A 110 -7.04 -2.90 -3.76
CA VAL A 110 -6.89 -3.57 -2.46
C VAL A 110 -5.42 -3.77 -2.12
N PHE A 111 -4.58 -4.09 -3.10
CA PHE A 111 -3.13 -4.21 -2.93
C PHE A 111 -2.49 -2.86 -2.55
N TYR A 112 -2.87 -1.77 -3.20
CA TYR A 112 -2.48 -0.42 -2.77
C TYR A 112 -2.90 -0.14 -1.33
N ALA A 113 -4.16 -0.37 -0.99
CA ALA A 113 -4.68 -0.16 0.36
C ALA A 113 -3.92 -1.00 1.40
N SER A 114 -3.53 -2.23 1.07
CA SER A 114 -2.72 -3.08 1.95
C SER A 114 -1.37 -2.43 2.29
N LYS A 115 -0.71 -1.76 1.34
CA LYS A 115 0.57 -1.08 1.58
C LYS A 115 0.43 0.07 2.58
N LEU A 116 -0.70 0.77 2.59
CA LEU A 116 -0.98 1.80 3.61
C LEU A 116 -1.17 1.18 4.99
N VAL A 117 -1.88 0.05 5.07
CA VAL A 117 -2.11 -0.65 6.34
C VAL A 117 -0.80 -1.22 6.90
N GLU A 118 0.08 -1.74 6.03
CA GLU A 118 1.40 -2.26 6.38
C GLU A 118 2.34 -1.20 6.98
N LEU A 119 2.07 0.10 6.82
CA LEU A 119 2.79 1.16 7.56
C LEU A 119 2.67 0.99 9.09
N SER A 120 1.59 0.36 9.56
CA SER A 120 1.39 0.12 10.98
C SER A 120 2.40 -0.86 11.60
N ASP A 121 3.07 -1.70 10.81
CA ASP A 121 4.13 -2.61 11.28
C ASP A 121 5.23 -1.85 12.01
N THR A 122 5.69 -0.77 11.37
CA THR A 122 6.78 0.05 11.89
C THR A 122 6.32 0.91 13.05
N VAL A 123 5.05 1.35 13.04
CA VAL A 123 4.44 2.02 14.19
C VAL A 123 4.43 1.09 15.41
N PHE A 124 4.03 -0.18 15.25
CA PHE A 124 4.08 -1.17 16.33
C PHE A 124 5.51 -1.42 16.81
N ALA A 125 6.49 -1.48 15.92
CA ALA A 125 7.90 -1.64 16.31
C ALA A 125 8.39 -0.47 17.18
N VAL A 126 8.08 0.78 16.80
CA VAL A 126 8.42 1.99 17.56
C VAL A 126 7.73 1.98 18.94
N LEU A 127 6.43 1.71 18.99
CA LEU A 127 5.64 1.66 20.22
C LEU A 127 6.09 0.54 21.19
N ARG A 128 6.76 -0.49 20.69
CA ARG A 128 7.32 -1.60 21.48
C ARG A 128 8.81 -1.44 21.79
N LYS A 129 9.43 -0.30 21.43
CA LYS A 129 10.88 -0.08 21.52
C LYS A 129 11.70 -1.21 20.89
N LYS A 130 11.29 -1.66 19.71
CA LYS A 130 11.98 -2.69 18.92
C LYS A 130 12.77 -2.03 17.78
N ASP A 131 13.73 -1.19 18.14
CA ASP A 131 14.48 -0.36 17.18
C ASP A 131 15.28 -1.20 16.18
N SER A 132 15.68 -2.44 16.54
CA SER A 132 16.32 -3.38 15.61
C SER A 132 15.44 -3.78 14.43
N GLN A 133 14.12 -3.64 14.54
CA GLN A 133 13.16 -3.89 13.46
C GLN A 133 12.97 -2.65 12.56
N VAL A 134 13.33 -1.46 13.03
CA VAL A 134 13.16 -0.18 12.32
C VAL A 134 14.43 0.18 11.55
N SER A 135 14.89 -0.74 10.70
CA SER A 135 16.09 -0.54 9.88
C SER A 135 15.86 0.52 8.78
N ALA A 136 16.95 1.07 8.23
CA ALA A 136 16.87 2.01 7.11
C ALA A 136 16.17 1.37 5.89
N LEU A 137 16.47 0.10 5.61
CA LEU A 137 15.84 -0.66 4.53
C LEU A 137 14.33 -0.81 4.75
N HIS A 138 13.91 -1.15 5.96
CA HIS A 138 12.49 -1.33 6.27
C HIS A 138 11.73 -0.01 6.10
N VAL A 139 12.22 1.10 6.66
CA VAL A 139 11.56 2.41 6.52
C VAL A 139 11.56 2.88 5.05
N PHE A 140 12.66 2.68 4.32
CA PHE A 140 12.71 3.00 2.89
C PHE A 140 11.66 2.21 2.10
N HIS A 141 11.60 0.88 2.30
CA HIS A 141 10.61 0.02 1.67
C HIS A 141 9.18 0.48 1.96
N HIS A 142 8.85 0.71 3.22
CA HIS A 142 7.49 1.11 3.63
C HIS A 142 7.11 2.53 3.19
N CYS A 143 8.06 3.44 2.95
CA CYS A 143 7.75 4.73 2.33
C CYS A 143 7.57 4.59 0.81
N PHE A 144 8.45 3.85 0.15
CA PHE A 144 8.52 3.82 -1.30
C PHE A 144 7.48 2.89 -1.93
N ALA A 145 7.11 1.79 -1.27
CA ALA A 145 6.10 0.86 -1.77
C ALA A 145 4.72 1.52 -1.97
N PRO A 146 4.06 2.16 -0.98
CA PRO A 146 2.79 2.83 -1.21
C PRO A 146 2.91 4.02 -2.16
N PHE A 147 4.08 4.66 -2.24
CA PHE A 147 4.33 5.71 -3.22
C PHE A 147 4.25 5.16 -4.65
N THR A 148 5.05 4.15 -4.98
CA THR A 148 5.10 3.60 -6.34
C THR A 148 3.83 2.85 -6.73
N ILE A 149 3.26 2.08 -5.80
CA ILE A 149 2.04 1.33 -6.06
C ILE A 149 0.85 2.24 -6.34
N TRP A 150 0.76 3.42 -5.73
CA TRP A 150 -0.28 4.39 -6.08
C TRP A 150 -0.24 4.76 -7.57
N TYR A 151 0.95 5.06 -8.11
CA TYR A 151 1.10 5.35 -9.55
C TYR A 151 0.83 4.10 -10.39
N ALA A 152 1.35 2.94 -10.02
CA ALA A 152 1.09 1.70 -10.76
C ALA A 152 -0.43 1.46 -10.89
N VAL A 153 -1.16 1.56 -9.78
CA VAL A 153 -2.61 1.34 -9.71
C VAL A 153 -3.39 2.47 -10.41
N LYS A 154 -2.94 3.72 -10.37
CA LYS A 154 -3.63 4.85 -11.04
C LYS A 154 -3.55 4.78 -12.56
N TYR A 155 -2.43 4.34 -13.13
CA TYR A 155 -2.19 4.41 -14.58
C TYR A 155 -2.20 3.05 -15.28
N GLY A 156 -1.96 1.98 -14.53
CA GLY A 156 -1.88 0.63 -15.08
C GLY A 156 -2.24 -0.44 -14.06
N PRO A 157 -3.49 -0.44 -13.56
CA PRO A 157 -3.98 -1.50 -12.70
C PRO A 157 -4.19 -2.83 -13.43
#